data_AF-A0A9X7VXG9-F1
#
_entry.id   AF-A0A9X7VXG9-F1
#
_cell.length_a   1.000
_cell.length_b   1.000
_cell.length_c   1.000
_cell.angle_alpha   90.00
_cell.angle_beta   90.00
_cell.angle_gamma   90.00
#
_symmetry.space_group_name_H-M   'P 1'
#
loop_
_entity.id
_entity.type
_entity.pdbx_description
1 polymer ?
#
loop_
_entity_poly.entity_id
_entity_poly.type
_entity_poly.pdbx_seq_one_letter_code
_entity_poly.pdbx_strand_id
1 'polypeptide(L)'
;MRLGLNIEYDGKSYDILELPSEAFTQLIPGLTEEQLHHLERRFEPYWPDATRCRHHILDFVGEQLGASIDYVLLLRESVRFNERDVEKYLEENVHEGRRPS
;
A
#
# COMPACT_ATOMS: atom_id res chain seq x y z
N MET A 1 -7.79 -5.10 -8.99
CA MET A 1 -6.82 -4.38 -9.88
C MET A 1 -5.50 -5.12 -9.83
N ARG A 2 -4.65 -5.04 -10.85
CA ARG A 2 -3.30 -5.64 -10.84
C ARG A 2 -2.27 -4.58 -11.19
N LEU A 3 -1.14 -4.57 -10.50
CA LEU A 3 -0.01 -3.72 -10.87
C LEU A 3 0.70 -4.28 -12.11
N GLY A 4 0.57 -5.59 -12.38
CA GLY A 4 1.26 -6.26 -13.48
C GLY A 4 2.73 -6.57 -13.16
N LEU A 5 3.17 -6.24 -11.94
CA LEU A 5 4.46 -6.61 -11.38
C LEU A 5 4.29 -7.91 -10.60
N ASN A 6 4.90 -8.98 -11.10
CA ASN A 6 4.84 -10.29 -10.48
C ASN A 6 6.15 -10.60 -9.74
N ILE A 7 6.04 -11.19 -8.57
CA ILE A 7 7.19 -11.72 -7.82
C ILE A 7 6.95 -13.19 -7.44
N GLU A 8 8.04 -13.94 -7.31
CA GLU A 8 7.99 -15.29 -6.79
C GLU A 8 8.10 -15.27 -5.26
N TYR A 9 7.14 -15.89 -4.58
CA TYR A 9 7.13 -16.10 -3.14
C TYR A 9 6.64 -17.52 -2.85
N ASP A 10 7.37 -18.26 -2.01
CA ASP A 10 7.05 -19.66 -1.67
C ASP A 10 6.80 -20.57 -2.89
N GLY A 11 7.62 -20.41 -3.93
CA GLY A 11 7.54 -21.20 -5.18
C GLY A 11 6.32 -20.89 -6.06
N LYS A 12 5.61 -19.80 -5.81
CA LYS A 12 4.46 -19.34 -6.62
C LYS A 12 4.66 -17.90 -7.07
N SER A 13 4.14 -17.58 -8.26
CA SER A 13 4.13 -16.22 -8.80
C SER A 13 2.88 -15.48 -8.31
N TYR A 14 3.08 -14.30 -7.73
CA TYR A 14 2.02 -13.41 -7.25
C TYR A 14 2.13 -12.04 -7.91
N ASP A 15 1.01 -11.40 -8.23
CA ASP A 15 1.01 -9.94 -8.39
C ASP A 15 1.33 -9.32 -7.02
N ILE A 16 2.13 -8.24 -7.00
CA ILE A 16 2.54 -7.58 -5.75
C ILE A 16 1.35 -7.24 -4.86
N LEU A 17 0.20 -6.84 -5.43
CA LEU A 17 -0.99 -6.50 -4.66
C LEU A 17 -1.69 -7.71 -4.04
N GLU A 18 -1.43 -8.91 -4.55
CA GLU A 18 -2.04 -10.18 -4.14
C GLU A 18 -1.14 -10.97 -3.16
N LEU A 19 -0.01 -10.41 -2.73
CA LEU A 19 0.93 -11.09 -1.83
C LEU A 19 0.34 -11.43 -0.46
N PRO A 20 0.80 -12.50 0.20
CA PRO A 20 0.59 -12.67 1.63
C PRO A 20 1.06 -11.43 2.40
N SER A 21 0.38 -11.07 3.49
CA SER A 21 0.69 -9.84 4.24
C SER A 21 2.14 -9.83 4.74
N GLU A 22 2.68 -10.97 5.17
CA GLU A 22 4.08 -11.07 5.60
C GLU A 22 5.10 -10.84 4.47
N ALA A 23 4.71 -11.10 3.22
CA ALA A 23 5.54 -10.85 2.04
C ALA A 23 5.37 -9.41 1.55
N PHE A 24 4.16 -8.87 1.64
CA PHE A 24 3.85 -7.50 1.25
C PHE A 24 4.60 -6.47 2.11
N THR A 25 4.68 -6.69 3.43
CA THR A 25 5.45 -5.80 4.33
C THR A 25 6.93 -5.74 3.98
N GLN A 26 7.50 -6.81 3.42
CA GLN A 26 8.91 -6.83 3.00
C GLN A 26 9.20 -5.93 1.81
N LEU A 27 8.18 -5.51 1.06
CA LEU A 27 8.33 -4.55 -0.04
C LEU A 27 8.51 -3.12 0.46
N ILE A 28 8.11 -2.82 1.69
CA ILE A 28 8.11 -1.47 2.25
C ILE A 28 8.98 -1.45 3.51
N PRO A 29 10.24 -1.01 3.40
CA PRO A 29 11.12 -0.94 4.56
C PRO A 29 10.51 -0.09 5.68
N GLY A 30 10.46 -0.65 6.89
CA GLY A 30 9.89 0.03 8.06
C GLY A 30 8.39 -0.19 8.27
N LEU A 31 7.71 -0.89 7.35
CA LEU A 31 6.32 -1.31 7.55
C LEU A 31 6.28 -2.66 8.30
N THR A 32 5.63 -2.69 9.46
CA THR A 32 5.34 -3.93 10.18
C THR A 32 3.97 -4.51 9.79
N GLU A 33 3.72 -5.79 10.09
CA GLU A 33 2.39 -6.40 9.88
C GLU A 33 1.30 -5.70 10.68
N GLU A 34 1.60 -5.26 11.91
CA GLU A 34 0.64 -4.52 12.74
C GLU A 34 0.28 -3.17 12.10
N GLN A 35 1.27 -2.46 11.56
CA GLN A 35 1.06 -1.20 10.85
C GLN A 35 0.30 -1.42 9.55
N LEU A 36 0.62 -2.48 8.80
CA LEU A 36 -0.13 -2.85 7.59
C LEU A 36 -1.61 -3.10 7.95
N HIS A 37 -1.87 -3.91 8.97
CA HIS A 37 -3.24 -4.18 9.40
C HIS A 37 -3.97 -2.93 9.92
N HIS A 38 -3.24 -1.99 10.55
CA HIS A 38 -3.79 -0.70 10.92
C HIS A 38 -4.17 0.13 9.68
N LEU A 39 -3.29 0.23 8.69
CA LEU A 39 -3.55 0.94 7.44
C LEU A 39 -4.71 0.31 6.66
N GLU A 40 -4.71 -1.02 6.50
CA GLU A 40 -5.79 -1.75 5.81
C GLU A 40 -7.14 -1.45 6.44
N ARG A 41 -7.27 -1.48 7.78
CA ARG A 41 -8.51 -1.12 8.48
C ARG A 41 -8.94 0.33 8.28
N ARG A 42 -8.00 1.26 8.12
CA ARG A 42 -8.29 2.67 7.87
C ARG A 42 -8.70 2.93 6.42
N PHE A 43 -8.16 2.16 5.49
CA PHE A 43 -8.35 2.33 4.05
C PHE A 43 -9.56 1.55 3.52
N GLU A 44 -9.87 0.39 4.12
CA GLU A 44 -10.97 -0.50 3.75
C GLU A 44 -12.35 0.19 3.59
N PRO A 45 -12.76 1.14 4.46
CA PRO A 45 -14.04 1.84 4.28
C PRO A 45 -14.17 2.60 2.97
N TYR A 46 -13.04 3.02 2.38
CA TYR A 46 -12.97 3.79 1.14
C TYR A 46 -12.64 2.90 -0.06
N TRP A 47 -11.81 1.87 0.15
CA TRP A 47 -11.36 0.92 -0.86
C TRP A 47 -11.48 -0.52 -0.34
N PRO A 48 -12.68 -1.13 -0.42
CA PRO A 48 -12.92 -2.46 0.17
C PRO A 48 -12.29 -3.61 -0.63
N ASP A 49 -11.89 -3.38 -1.88
CA ASP A 49 -11.12 -4.36 -2.64
C ASP A 49 -9.67 -4.40 -2.13
N ALA A 50 -9.21 -5.58 -1.70
CA ALA A 50 -7.90 -5.75 -1.07
C ALA A 50 -6.74 -5.28 -1.97
N THR A 51 -6.79 -5.57 -3.27
CA THR A 51 -5.74 -5.15 -4.20
C THR A 51 -5.70 -3.64 -4.35
N ARG A 52 -6.86 -3.00 -4.38
CA ARG A 52 -6.97 -1.54 -4.45
C ARG A 52 -6.59 -0.86 -3.15
N CYS A 53 -6.95 -1.43 -2.00
CA CYS A 53 -6.50 -0.97 -0.69
C CYS A 53 -4.96 -0.95 -0.64
N ARG A 54 -4.32 -2.05 -1.02
CA ARG A 54 -2.86 -2.17 -1.06
C ARG A 54 -2.19 -1.27 -2.08
N HIS A 55 -2.86 -0.99 -3.20
CA HIS A 55 -2.38 0.03 -4.12
C HIS A 55 -2.31 1.40 -3.47
N HIS A 56 -3.38 1.82 -2.77
CA HIS A 56 -3.38 3.10 -2.05
C HIS A 56 -2.36 3.13 -0.91
N ILE A 57 -2.07 1.99 -0.27
CA ILE A 57 -0.97 1.90 0.71
C ILE A 57 0.39 2.14 0.05
N LEU A 58 0.63 1.57 -1.14
CA LEU A 58 1.85 1.82 -1.91
C LEU A 58 1.95 3.27 -2.41
N ASP A 59 0.84 3.86 -2.86
CA ASP A 59 0.77 5.28 -3.22
C ASP A 59 1.10 6.18 -2.03
N PHE A 60 0.49 5.93 -0.87
CA PHE A 60 0.78 6.65 0.37
C PHE A 60 2.27 6.59 0.71
N VAL A 61 2.88 5.40 0.63
CA VAL A 61 4.32 5.23 0.85
C VAL A 61 5.14 6.01 -0.17
N GLY A 62 4.74 5.99 -1.44
CA GLY A 62 5.35 6.78 -2.50
C GLY A 62 5.35 8.27 -2.18
N GLU A 63 4.21 8.82 -1.75
CA GLU A 63 4.09 10.21 -1.34
C GLU A 63 5.01 10.56 -0.17
N GLN A 64 5.10 9.69 0.84
CA GLN A 64 6.00 9.88 1.98
C GLN A 64 7.48 9.93 1.59
N LEU A 65 7.86 9.12 0.58
CA LEU A 65 9.23 9.06 0.07
C LEU A 65 9.50 10.06 -1.07
N GLY A 66 8.49 10.82 -1.51
CA GLY A 66 8.59 11.68 -2.70
C GLY A 66 8.91 10.90 -3.98
N ALA A 67 8.40 9.67 -4.09
CA ALA A 67 8.77 8.66 -5.06
C ALA A 67 7.54 8.02 -5.72
N SER A 68 7.66 7.52 -6.95
CA SER A 68 6.62 6.67 -7.56
C SER A 68 6.65 5.25 -6.98
N ILE A 69 5.56 4.49 -7.10
CA ILE A 69 5.49 3.07 -6.67
C ILE A 69 6.66 2.24 -7.23
N ASP A 70 6.98 2.41 -8.52
CA ASP A 70 8.10 1.70 -9.16
C ASP A 70 9.43 1.95 -8.43
N TYR A 71 9.59 3.16 -7.91
CA TYR A 71 10.78 3.59 -7.20
C TYR A 71 10.73 3.20 -5.71
N VAL A 72 9.55 3.09 -5.10
CA VAL A 72 9.37 2.55 -3.73
C VAL A 72 9.94 1.14 -3.64
N LEU A 73 9.70 0.29 -4.64
CA LEU A 73 10.22 -1.08 -4.68
C LEU A 73 11.75 -1.14 -4.79
N LEU A 74 12.39 -0.06 -5.25
CA LEU A 74 13.85 0.06 -5.36
C LEU A 74 14.48 0.78 -4.17
N LEU A 75 13.73 1.67 -3.53
CA LEU A 75 14.15 2.43 -2.37
C LEU A 75 14.16 1.55 -1.13
N ARG A 76 15.32 1.46 -0.48
CA ARG A 76 15.47 0.77 0.80
C ARG A 76 15.33 1.72 2.00
N GLU A 77 14.78 2.91 1.77
CA GLU A 77 14.59 3.90 2.83
C GLU A 77 13.40 3.53 3.71
N SER A 78 13.59 3.65 5.02
CA SER A 78 12.54 3.31 5.98
C SER A 78 11.46 4.38 6.00
N VAL A 79 10.21 3.98 5.84
CA VAL A 79 9.05 4.86 5.94
C VAL A 79 8.64 5.00 7.40
N ARG A 80 8.35 6.24 7.82
CA ARG A 80 7.71 6.49 9.12
C ARG A 80 6.21 6.63 8.91
N PHE A 81 5.44 5.76 9.54
CA PHE A 81 3.99 5.81 9.51
C PHE A 81 3.50 6.68 10.67
N ASN A 82 2.90 7.82 10.34
CA ASN A 82 2.31 8.76 11.30
C ASN A 82 0.83 8.95 10.96
N GLU A 83 -0.02 8.93 11.98
CA GLU A 83 -1.48 9.01 11.85
C GLU A 83 -1.92 10.28 11.12
N ARG A 84 -1.24 11.42 11.37
CA ARG A 84 -1.57 12.69 10.69
C ARG A 84 -1.35 12.62 9.19
N ASP A 85 -0.30 11.92 8.77
CA ASP A 85 0.04 11.78 7.35
C ASP A 85 -0.96 10.83 6.66
N VAL A 86 -1.40 9.80 7.38
CA VAL A 86 -2.48 8.90 6.93
C VAL A 86 -3.80 9.65 6.77
N GLU A 87 -4.17 10.48 7.74
CA GLU A 87 -5.39 11.29 7.66
C GLU A 87 -5.34 12.26 6.49
N LYS A 88 -4.22 12.96 6.33
CA LYS A 88 -4.01 13.87 5.20
C LYS A 88 -4.13 13.14 3.86
N TYR A 89 -3.50 11.97 3.72
CA TYR A 89 -3.61 11.17 2.49
C TYR A 89 -5.06 10.78 2.18
N LEU A 90 -5.81 10.36 3.20
CA LEU A 90 -7.22 10.03 3.05
C LEU A 90 -8.05 11.26 2.65
N GLU A 91 -7.83 12.43 3.25
CA GLU A 91 -8.52 13.67 2.87
C GLU A 91 -8.27 14.06 1.41
N GLU A 92 -7.02 13.89 0.94
CA GLU A 92 -6.62 14.24 -0.42
C GLU A 92 -7.12 13.24 -1.47
N ASN A 93 -7.20 11.95 -1.14
CA ASN A 93 -7.50 10.87 -2.08
C ASN A 93 -8.93 10.32 -1.98
N VAL A 94 -9.62 10.57 -0.87
CA VAL A 94 -11.04 10.27 -0.69
C VAL A 94 -11.85 11.51 -1.04
N HIS A 95 -12.03 11.74 -2.34
CA HIS A 95 -13.04 12.70 -2.78
C HIS A 95 -14.43 12.10 -2.54
N GLU A 96 -15.22 12.78 -1.71
CA GLU A 96 -16.60 12.45 -1.37
C GLU A 96 -17.35 11.77 -2.54
N GLY A 97 -17.68 10.49 -2.38
CA GLY A 97 -18.78 9.87 -3.12
C GLY A 97 -18.50 9.28 -4.50
N ARG A 98 -17.28 9.26 -5.04
CA ARG A 98 -16.99 8.44 -6.23
C ARG A 98 -16.38 7.11 -5.84
N ARG A 99 -17.23 6.12 -5.56
CA ARG A 99 -16.90 4.72 -5.89
C ARG A 99 -16.56 4.71 -7.38
N PRO A 100 -15.32 4.48 -7.81
CA PRO A 100 -15.09 4.17 -9.21
C PRO A 100 -15.72 2.81 -9.49
N SER A 101 -16.61 2.85 -10.47
CA SER A 101 -17.18 1.72 -11.20
C SER A 101 -16.12 0.80 -11.76
#